data_AF-A0A9Q3WMC3-F1
#
_entry.id   AF-A0A9Q3WMC3-F1
#
_cell.length_a   1.000
_cell.length_b   1.000
_cell.length_c   1.000
_cell.angle_alpha   90.00
_cell.angle_beta   90.00
_cell.angle_gamma   90.00
#
_symmetry.space_group_name_H-M   'P 1'
#
loop_
_entity.id
_entity.type
_entity.pdbx_description
1 polymer ?
#
loop_
_entity_poly.entity_id
_entity_poly.type
_entity_poly.pdbx_seq_one_letter_code
_entity_poly.pdbx_strand_id
1 'polypeptide(L)'
;MIAFFAVQTSLTYAAFYLVYNLDLWPGALGATFNAVMFGALPFLYRKSEFFGFFIGAILSCASFLFLTYLMGIGSGIHLLMFVAPAAVLVIFGPQRWGLLLSSIVASTLGVGCAVLLIKEPALSAANDPTLQTGLMLVSATSALWLVLIPGYVGFFRAERAEDALEAEHARSEALLYNLLPTEIAARLKDAPDQTIADSLDHTAILFADIVDFTPRSARMTPEELVSFLNRIFSTFDELATKHGLEKIKTIGDAYMVAAGLPQPVDRPVHRVAEMAFDMLAALRALSDEIDEAIEIRIGLHAGPVVAGVIGHQKLFYDVWGDTVNTASRMESHGAAGRIQVTAAAREALQDAYDFEPRGAVEIKGIGRLETWWLAQRT
;
A
#
# COMPACT_ATOMS: atom_id res chain seq x y z
N MET A 1 -4.69 28.92 5.10
CA MET A 1 -3.52 29.40 4.33
C MET A 1 -3.86 30.57 3.43
N ILE A 2 -4.74 30.43 2.41
CA ILE A 2 -5.13 31.53 1.50
C ILE A 2 -5.62 32.77 2.27
N ALA A 3 -6.54 32.58 3.23
CA ALA A 3 -7.05 33.67 4.08
C ALA A 3 -5.93 34.41 4.84
N PHE A 4 -4.91 33.70 5.34
CA PHE A 4 -3.80 34.32 6.07
C PHE A 4 -2.96 35.23 5.15
N PHE A 5 -2.61 34.77 3.96
CA PHE A 5 -1.88 35.58 2.99
C PHE A 5 -2.72 36.78 2.49
N ALA A 6 -4.03 36.60 2.30
CA ALA A 6 -4.93 37.68 1.93
C ALA A 6 -5.05 38.75 3.04
N VAL A 7 -5.10 38.35 4.30
CA VAL A 7 -5.06 39.25 5.47
C VAL A 7 -3.75 40.04 5.49
N GLN A 8 -2.62 39.35 5.39
CA GLN A 8 -1.30 39.97 5.42
C GLN A 8 -1.15 40.99 4.27
N THR A 9 -1.51 40.59 3.05
CA THR A 9 -1.49 41.48 1.88
C THR A 9 -2.34 42.73 2.13
N SER A 10 -3.56 42.55 2.64
CA SER A 10 -4.48 43.66 2.91
C SER A 10 -3.95 44.62 3.98
N LEU A 11 -3.32 44.12 5.04
CA LEU A 11 -2.66 44.95 6.06
C LEU A 11 -1.43 45.69 5.51
N THR A 12 -0.67 45.07 4.61
CA THR A 12 0.46 45.73 3.93
C THR A 12 -0.02 46.91 3.10
N TYR A 13 -1.12 46.78 2.35
CA TYR A 13 -1.73 47.91 1.65
C TYR A 13 -2.18 49.02 2.61
N ALA A 14 -2.86 48.66 3.70
CA ALA A 14 -3.33 49.64 4.68
C ALA A 14 -2.19 50.45 5.31
N ALA A 15 -1.12 49.77 5.72
CA ALA A 15 0.07 50.42 6.26
C ALA A 15 0.78 51.28 5.21
N PHE A 16 0.92 50.77 3.98
CA PHE A 16 1.57 51.49 2.89
C PHE A 16 0.85 52.81 2.58
N TYR A 17 -0.48 52.82 2.49
CA TYR A 17 -1.24 54.04 2.26
C TYR A 17 -1.01 55.10 3.33
N LEU A 18 -1.06 54.73 4.62
CA LEU A 18 -0.86 55.67 5.73
C LEU A 18 0.56 56.21 5.81
N VAL A 19 1.57 55.41 5.45
CA VAL A 19 2.98 55.82 5.44
C VAL A 19 3.29 56.72 4.24
N TYR A 20 2.68 56.45 3.08
CA TYR A 20 2.93 57.21 1.86
C TYR A 20 2.31 58.61 1.93
N ASN A 21 1.02 58.70 2.23
CA ASN A 21 0.30 59.96 2.35
C ASN A 21 -0.97 59.78 3.19
N LEU A 22 -1.12 60.57 4.27
CA LEU A 22 -2.29 60.52 5.16
C LEU A 22 -3.63 60.79 4.44
N ASP A 23 -3.63 61.49 3.31
CA ASP A 23 -4.83 61.70 2.50
C ASP A 23 -5.36 60.40 1.85
N LEU A 24 -4.56 59.33 1.85
CA LEU A 24 -4.95 57.99 1.40
C LEU A 24 -5.65 57.16 2.50
N TRP A 25 -5.99 57.75 3.65
CA TRP A 25 -6.70 57.07 4.73
C TRP A 25 -7.99 56.33 4.28
N PRO A 26 -8.79 56.79 3.29
CA PRO A 26 -9.96 56.02 2.84
C PRO A 26 -9.56 54.69 2.18
N GLY A 27 -8.43 54.66 1.47
CA GLY A 27 -7.84 53.43 0.94
C GLY A 27 -7.34 52.51 2.05
N ALA A 28 -6.72 53.08 3.09
CA ALA A 28 -6.27 52.32 4.25
C ALA A 28 -7.43 51.68 5.02
N LEU A 29 -8.55 52.38 5.14
CA LEU A 29 -9.77 51.84 5.75
C LEU A 29 -10.33 50.68 4.92
N GLY A 30 -10.43 50.83 3.60
CA GLY A 30 -10.88 49.75 2.72
C GLY A 30 -9.97 48.52 2.72
N ALA A 31 -8.65 48.72 2.77
CA ALA A 31 -7.68 47.64 2.90
C ALA A 31 -7.77 46.95 4.28
N THR A 32 -8.00 47.71 5.36
CA THR A 32 -8.24 47.16 6.70
C THR A 32 -9.53 46.34 6.75
N PHE A 33 -10.60 46.82 6.09
CA PHE A 33 -11.84 46.07 5.94
C PHE A 33 -11.61 44.71 5.25
N ASN A 34 -10.80 44.69 4.18
CA ASN A 34 -10.41 43.43 3.53
C ASN A 34 -9.68 42.48 4.47
N ALA A 35 -8.75 42.99 5.28
CA ALA A 35 -8.06 42.17 6.27
C ALA A 35 -9.06 41.52 7.26
N VAL A 36 -10.00 42.28 7.79
CA VAL A 36 -11.04 41.75 8.70
C VAL A 36 -11.92 40.72 7.99
N MET A 37 -12.36 41.03 6.76
CA MET A 37 -13.19 40.14 5.94
C MET A 37 -12.49 38.81 5.65
N PHE A 38 -11.25 38.84 5.13
CA PHE A 38 -10.47 37.63 4.86
C PHE A 38 -10.17 36.84 6.14
N GLY A 39 -9.95 37.52 7.26
CA GLY A 39 -9.78 36.89 8.57
C GLY A 39 -11.05 36.20 9.09
N ALA A 40 -12.24 36.69 8.70
CA ALA A 40 -13.53 36.12 9.07
C ALA A 40 -13.93 34.91 8.19
N LEU A 41 -13.40 34.81 6.96
CA LEU A 41 -13.76 33.75 6.01
C LEU A 41 -13.62 32.32 6.56
N PRO A 42 -12.54 31.93 7.27
CA PRO A 42 -12.43 30.58 7.83
C PRO A 42 -13.60 30.17 8.71
N PHE A 43 -14.25 31.10 9.41
CA PHE A 43 -15.45 30.81 10.22
C PHE A 43 -16.68 30.53 9.36
N LEU A 44 -16.79 31.19 8.20
CA LEU A 44 -17.86 30.94 7.23
C LEU A 44 -17.67 29.60 6.53
N TYR A 45 -16.43 29.26 6.15
CA TYR A 45 -16.09 27.96 5.56
C TYR A 45 -16.40 26.79 6.49
N ARG A 46 -16.28 26.97 7.82
CA ARG A 46 -16.68 25.95 8.80
C ARG A 46 -18.18 25.64 8.81
N LYS A 47 -19.04 26.59 8.42
CA LYS A 47 -20.49 26.37 8.35
C LYS A 47 -20.90 25.70 7.04
N SER A 48 -20.37 26.19 5.93
CA SER A 48 -20.55 25.61 4.60
C SER A 48 -19.50 26.17 3.65
N GLU A 49 -18.84 25.29 2.91
CA GLU A 49 -17.80 25.68 1.97
C GLU A 49 -18.34 26.58 0.86
N PHE A 50 -19.54 26.26 0.35
CA PHE A 50 -20.23 27.07 -0.64
C PHE A 50 -20.59 28.45 -0.10
N PHE A 51 -21.15 28.50 1.11
CA PHE A 51 -21.55 29.75 1.75
C PHE A 51 -20.34 30.67 1.98
N GLY A 52 -19.24 30.12 2.50
CA GLY A 52 -17.99 30.84 2.68
C GLY A 52 -17.42 31.37 1.37
N PHE A 53 -17.43 30.55 0.31
CA PHE A 53 -16.91 30.95 -1.00
C PHE A 53 -17.73 32.05 -1.66
N PHE A 54 -19.05 31.91 -1.78
CA PHE A 54 -19.87 32.90 -2.47
C PHE A 54 -19.85 34.26 -1.77
N ILE A 55 -20.01 34.28 -0.45
CA ILE A 55 -19.92 35.52 0.32
C ILE A 55 -18.53 36.13 0.19
N GLY A 56 -17.48 35.32 0.31
CA GLY A 56 -16.11 35.78 0.14
C GLY A 56 -15.84 36.37 -1.24
N ALA A 57 -16.31 35.71 -2.31
CA ALA A 57 -16.13 36.16 -3.68
C ALA A 57 -16.88 37.47 -3.95
N ILE A 58 -18.14 37.59 -3.51
CA ILE A 58 -18.95 38.80 -3.67
C ILE A 58 -18.31 39.97 -2.93
N LEU A 59 -17.99 39.79 -1.64
CA LEU A 59 -17.40 40.86 -0.83
C LEU A 59 -16.01 41.27 -1.34
N SER A 60 -15.19 40.30 -1.76
CA SER A 60 -13.86 40.59 -2.34
C SER A 60 -13.99 41.36 -3.65
N CYS A 61 -14.90 40.97 -4.54
CA CYS A 61 -15.15 41.66 -5.80
C CYS A 61 -15.61 43.10 -5.57
N ALA A 62 -16.62 43.30 -4.69
CA ALA A 62 -17.13 44.62 -4.36
C ALA A 62 -16.04 45.52 -3.74
N SER A 63 -15.25 44.97 -2.82
CA SER A 63 -14.18 45.72 -2.17
C SER A 63 -13.02 46.07 -3.11
N PHE A 64 -12.60 45.14 -3.99
CA PHE A 64 -11.56 45.43 -4.98
C PHE A 64 -12.03 46.45 -6.02
N LEU A 65 -13.31 46.43 -6.44
CA LEU A 65 -13.88 47.48 -7.28
C LEU A 65 -13.84 48.84 -6.57
N PHE A 66 -14.26 48.89 -5.31
CA PHE A 66 -14.25 50.11 -4.51
C PHE A 66 -12.84 50.68 -4.31
N LEU A 67 -11.88 49.83 -3.96
CA LEU A 67 -10.48 50.24 -3.82
C LEU A 67 -9.87 50.68 -5.16
N THR A 68 -10.20 50.01 -6.26
CA THR A 68 -9.79 50.45 -7.61
C THR A 68 -10.41 51.80 -7.94
N TYR A 69 -11.66 52.07 -7.53
CA TYR A 69 -12.29 53.37 -7.73
C TYR A 69 -11.58 54.48 -6.93
N LEU A 70 -11.21 54.21 -5.67
CA LEU A 70 -10.47 55.17 -4.86
C LEU A 70 -9.06 55.44 -5.39
N MET A 71 -8.35 54.37 -5.79
CA MET A 71 -6.93 54.41 -6.16
C MET A 71 -6.69 54.56 -7.67
N GLY A 72 -7.72 54.47 -8.51
CA GLY A 72 -7.59 54.51 -9.97
C GLY A 72 -7.15 53.18 -10.58
N ILE A 73 -7.32 53.06 -11.90
CA ILE A 73 -7.02 51.82 -12.64
C ILE A 73 -5.53 51.50 -12.66
N GLY A 74 -4.68 52.53 -12.64
CA GLY A 74 -3.22 52.41 -12.63
C GLY A 74 -2.66 51.69 -11.41
N SER A 75 -3.45 51.53 -10.34
CA SER A 75 -3.04 50.85 -9.11
C SER A 75 -2.94 49.33 -9.24
N GLY A 76 -3.55 48.74 -10.28
CA GLY A 76 -3.55 47.29 -10.50
C GLY A 76 -4.39 46.45 -9.53
N ILE A 77 -5.07 47.06 -8.55
CA ILE A 77 -5.81 46.33 -7.50
C ILE A 77 -6.87 45.39 -8.09
N HIS A 78 -7.49 45.77 -9.20
CA HIS A 78 -8.46 44.95 -9.93
C HIS A 78 -7.91 43.57 -10.35
N LEU A 79 -6.59 43.43 -10.54
CA LEU A 79 -5.95 42.15 -10.87
C LEU A 79 -6.08 41.11 -9.76
N LEU A 80 -6.27 41.53 -8.50
CA LEU A 80 -6.49 40.62 -7.37
C LEU A 80 -7.81 39.83 -7.50
N MET A 81 -8.73 40.26 -8.36
CA MET A 81 -9.93 39.48 -8.67
C MET A 81 -9.62 38.13 -9.32
N PHE A 82 -8.47 37.97 -9.99
CA PHE A 82 -8.05 36.69 -10.57
C PHE A 82 -7.61 35.64 -9.54
N VAL A 83 -7.56 35.99 -8.25
CA VAL A 83 -7.30 35.03 -7.17
C VAL A 83 -8.51 34.12 -6.91
N ALA A 84 -9.73 34.58 -7.20
CA ALA A 84 -10.95 33.81 -6.91
C ALA A 84 -11.03 32.45 -7.66
N PRO A 85 -10.67 32.34 -8.95
CA PRO A 85 -10.57 31.04 -9.63
C PRO A 85 -9.56 30.08 -8.98
N ALA A 86 -8.40 30.57 -8.56
CA ALA A 86 -7.39 29.75 -7.88
C ALA A 86 -7.91 29.24 -6.52
N ALA A 87 -8.68 30.07 -5.81
CA ALA A 87 -9.34 29.65 -4.58
C ALA A 87 -10.37 28.51 -4.82
N VAL A 88 -11.07 28.49 -5.96
CA VAL A 88 -11.99 27.39 -6.31
C VAL A 88 -11.24 26.06 -6.40
N LEU A 89 -10.10 26.03 -7.11
CA LEU A 89 -9.31 24.80 -7.29
C LEU A 89 -8.83 24.23 -5.95
N VAL A 90 -8.43 25.10 -5.02
CA VAL A 90 -7.88 24.68 -3.74
C VAL A 90 -8.96 24.26 -2.74
N ILE A 91 -10.11 24.92 -2.77
CA ILE A 91 -11.20 24.66 -1.81
C ILE A 91 -12.07 23.50 -2.27
N PHE A 92 -12.41 23.44 -3.57
CA PHE A 92 -13.38 22.50 -4.10
C PHE A 92 -12.77 21.40 -4.98
N GLY A 93 -11.47 21.45 -5.25
CA GLY A 93 -10.79 20.52 -6.14
C GLY A 93 -11.15 20.73 -7.62
N PRO A 94 -10.55 19.93 -8.52
CA PRO A 94 -10.78 20.03 -9.96
C PRO A 94 -12.15 19.51 -10.40
N GLN A 95 -12.87 18.76 -9.56
CA GLN A 95 -14.11 18.06 -9.96
C GLN A 95 -15.27 19.02 -10.24
N ARG A 96 -15.25 20.24 -9.68
CA ARG A 96 -16.32 21.24 -9.81
C ARG A 96 -16.04 22.27 -10.91
N TRP A 97 -15.81 21.80 -12.13
CA TRP A 97 -15.45 22.63 -13.28
C TRP A 97 -16.43 23.78 -13.56
N GLY A 98 -17.73 23.59 -13.30
CA GLY A 98 -18.74 24.65 -13.47
C GLY A 98 -18.55 25.85 -12.53
N LEU A 99 -18.11 25.62 -11.28
CA LEU A 99 -17.79 26.69 -10.33
C LEU A 99 -16.49 27.40 -10.71
N LEU A 100 -15.52 26.65 -11.23
CA LEU A 100 -14.28 27.23 -11.73
C LEU A 100 -14.56 28.16 -12.91
N LEU A 101 -15.34 27.69 -13.89
CA LEU A 101 -15.72 28.48 -15.05
C LEU A 101 -16.50 29.73 -14.66
N SER A 102 -17.48 29.62 -13.76
CA SER A 102 -18.26 30.78 -13.31
C SER A 102 -17.40 31.80 -12.56
N SER A 103 -16.44 31.34 -11.75
CA SER A 103 -15.47 32.21 -11.07
C SER A 103 -14.55 32.93 -12.07
N ILE A 104 -14.07 32.24 -13.11
CA ILE A 104 -13.25 32.84 -14.18
C ILE A 104 -14.06 33.93 -14.92
N VAL A 105 -15.30 33.62 -15.29
CA VAL A 105 -16.19 34.58 -15.96
C VAL A 105 -16.47 35.79 -15.06
N ALA A 106 -16.80 35.57 -13.79
CA ALA A 106 -17.07 36.63 -12.83
C ALA A 106 -15.85 37.55 -12.60
N SER A 107 -14.65 36.98 -12.43
CA SER A 107 -13.41 37.76 -12.30
C SER A 107 -13.10 38.56 -13.57
N THR A 108 -13.30 37.96 -14.74
CA THR A 108 -13.08 38.64 -16.03
C THR A 108 -14.04 39.81 -16.22
N LEU A 109 -15.33 39.62 -15.91
CA LEU A 109 -16.33 40.68 -15.95
C LEU A 109 -16.03 41.78 -14.92
N GLY A 110 -15.63 41.43 -13.70
CA GLY A 110 -15.26 42.40 -12.67
C GLY A 110 -14.08 43.29 -13.09
N VAL A 111 -13.03 42.68 -13.66
CA VAL A 111 -11.88 43.40 -14.22
C VAL A 111 -12.32 44.26 -15.41
N GLY A 112 -13.12 43.74 -16.33
CA GLY A 112 -13.64 44.49 -17.47
C GLY A 112 -14.46 45.71 -17.04
N CYS A 113 -15.35 45.55 -16.05
CA CYS A 113 -16.10 46.65 -15.46
C CYS A 113 -15.18 47.71 -14.84
N ALA A 114 -14.15 47.30 -14.11
CA ALA A 114 -13.18 48.23 -13.54
C ALA A 114 -12.49 49.06 -14.62
N VAL A 115 -11.98 48.41 -15.67
CA VAL A 115 -11.27 49.07 -16.80
C VAL A 115 -12.17 50.03 -17.57
N LEU A 116 -13.44 49.68 -17.78
CA LEU A 116 -14.36 50.50 -18.57
C LEU A 116 -14.91 51.70 -17.79
N LEU A 117 -15.17 51.53 -16.49
CA LEU A 117 -15.87 52.53 -15.68
C LEU A 117 -14.93 53.42 -14.87
N ILE A 118 -13.72 52.96 -14.54
CA ILE A 118 -12.78 53.66 -13.67
C ILE A 118 -11.56 54.05 -14.50
N LYS A 119 -11.42 55.34 -14.79
CA LYS A 119 -10.27 55.88 -15.53
C LYS A 119 -9.31 56.61 -14.60
N GLU A 120 -9.85 57.55 -13.82
CA GLU A 120 -9.10 58.37 -12.88
C GLU A 120 -9.41 57.95 -11.42
N PRO A 121 -8.46 58.10 -10.48
CA PRO A 121 -8.70 57.86 -9.07
C PRO A 121 -9.66 58.90 -8.48
N ALA A 122 -10.55 58.45 -7.60
CA ALA A 122 -11.42 59.34 -6.84
C ALA A 122 -10.66 60.17 -5.79
N LEU A 123 -9.53 59.65 -5.27
CA LEU A 123 -8.65 60.40 -4.38
C LEU A 123 -7.60 61.15 -5.21
N SER A 124 -7.59 62.48 -5.10
CA SER A 124 -6.59 63.31 -5.79
C SER A 124 -5.15 62.95 -5.39
N ALA A 125 -4.92 62.59 -4.13
CA ALA A 125 -3.62 62.13 -3.63
C ALA A 125 -3.12 60.83 -4.31
N ALA A 126 -4.02 60.06 -4.93
CA ALA A 126 -3.67 58.86 -5.67
C ALA A 126 -3.23 59.14 -7.12
N ASN A 127 -3.34 60.37 -7.64
CA ASN A 127 -2.92 60.72 -9.02
C ASN A 127 -1.40 60.74 -9.24
N ASP A 128 -0.58 60.46 -8.21
CA ASP A 128 0.87 60.40 -8.34
C ASP A 128 1.31 59.19 -9.20
N PRO A 129 1.99 59.41 -10.35
CA PRO A 129 2.46 58.33 -11.21
C PRO A 129 3.39 57.33 -10.53
N THR A 130 4.20 57.79 -9.56
CA THR A 130 5.14 56.93 -8.82
C THR A 130 4.37 55.97 -7.93
N LEU A 131 3.34 56.48 -7.24
CA LEU A 131 2.43 55.69 -6.42
C LEU A 131 1.67 54.65 -7.25
N GLN A 132 1.09 55.07 -8.38
CA GLN A 132 0.35 54.18 -9.28
C GLN A 132 1.22 53.02 -9.77
N THR A 133 2.43 53.31 -10.25
CA THR A 133 3.38 52.29 -10.74
C THR A 133 3.80 51.33 -9.62
N GLY A 134 4.06 51.87 -8.41
CA GLY A 134 4.38 51.06 -7.24
C GLY A 134 3.25 50.12 -6.85
N LEU A 135 2.01 50.62 -6.78
CA LEU A 135 0.83 49.82 -6.46
C LEU A 135 0.55 48.75 -7.52
N MET A 136 0.74 49.06 -8.81
CA MET A 136 0.60 48.08 -9.90
C MET A 136 1.55 46.90 -9.72
N LEU A 137 2.83 47.18 -9.44
CA LEU A 137 3.84 46.15 -9.22
C LEU A 137 3.49 45.27 -8.00
N VAL A 138 3.07 45.88 -6.89
CA VAL A 138 2.66 45.15 -5.68
C VAL A 138 1.39 44.32 -5.94
N SER A 139 0.41 44.85 -6.68
CA SER A 139 -0.83 44.15 -7.02
C SER A 139 -0.58 42.94 -7.91
N ALA A 140 0.20 43.12 -8.98
CA ALA A 140 0.52 42.06 -9.93
C ALA A 140 1.33 40.93 -9.25
N THR A 141 2.34 41.29 -8.45
CA THR A 141 3.14 40.30 -7.69
C THR A 141 2.30 39.57 -6.65
N SER A 142 1.45 40.28 -5.89
CA SER A 142 0.54 39.68 -4.91
C SER A 142 -0.45 38.71 -5.57
N ALA A 143 -1.04 39.09 -6.71
CA ALA A 143 -1.94 38.22 -7.47
C ALA A 143 -1.22 36.94 -7.92
N LEU A 144 0.00 37.06 -8.44
CA LEU A 144 0.81 35.92 -8.86
C LEU A 144 1.09 34.96 -7.69
N TRP A 145 1.55 35.47 -6.55
CA TRP A 145 1.85 34.64 -5.36
C TRP A 145 0.60 33.96 -4.79
N LEU A 146 -0.53 34.67 -4.74
CA LEU A 146 -1.80 34.14 -4.24
C LEU A 146 -2.40 33.07 -5.15
N VAL A 147 -2.03 33.03 -6.43
CA VAL A 147 -2.41 31.96 -7.37
C VAL A 147 -1.42 30.79 -7.30
N LEU A 148 -0.11 31.05 -7.35
CA LEU A 148 0.91 30.01 -7.47
C LEU A 148 1.12 29.21 -6.19
N ILE A 149 1.20 29.85 -5.01
CA ILE A 149 1.49 29.13 -3.75
C ILE A 149 0.41 28.09 -3.45
N PRO A 150 -0.90 28.44 -3.48
CA PRO A 150 -1.93 27.46 -3.20
C PRO A 150 -1.99 26.35 -4.26
N GLY A 151 -1.73 26.68 -5.53
CA GLY A 151 -1.60 25.70 -6.61
C GLY A 151 -0.45 24.71 -6.37
N TYR A 152 0.74 25.21 -6.04
CA TYR A 152 1.92 24.38 -5.71
C TYR A 152 1.66 23.48 -4.50
N VAL A 153 1.08 24.02 -3.42
CA VAL A 153 0.76 23.23 -2.22
C VAL A 153 -0.32 22.18 -2.52
N GLY A 154 -1.30 22.51 -3.36
CA GLY A 154 -2.32 21.55 -3.81
C GLY A 154 -1.71 20.40 -4.61
N PHE A 155 -0.86 20.72 -5.58
CA PHE A 155 -0.17 19.75 -6.42
C PHE A 155 0.75 18.84 -5.58
N PHE A 156 1.58 19.42 -4.72
CA PHE A 156 2.51 18.67 -3.87
C PHE A 156 1.79 17.75 -2.86
N ARG A 157 0.60 18.14 -2.38
CA ARG A 157 -0.23 17.29 -1.54
C ARG A 157 -0.85 16.12 -2.32
N ALA A 158 -1.21 16.35 -3.58
CA ALA A 158 -1.76 15.31 -4.45
C ALA A 158 -0.69 14.26 -4.75
N GLU A 159 0.51 14.68 -5.14
CA GLU A 159 1.67 13.80 -5.40
C GLU A 159 2.01 12.95 -4.16
N ARG A 160 2.10 13.56 -2.97
CA ARG A 160 2.31 12.79 -1.73
C ARG A 160 1.19 11.82 -1.37
N ALA A 161 -0.05 12.15 -1.73
CA ALA A 161 -1.18 11.26 -1.48
C ALA A 161 -1.15 10.07 -2.44
N GLU A 162 -0.71 10.29 -3.69
CA GLU A 162 -0.48 9.25 -4.69
C GLU A 162 0.65 8.31 -4.25
N ASP A 163 1.83 8.84 -3.90
CA ASP A 163 2.95 8.04 -3.38
C ASP A 163 2.56 7.19 -2.16
N ALA A 164 1.79 7.79 -1.22
CA ALA A 164 1.34 7.10 -0.03
C ALA A 164 0.34 5.98 -0.35
N LEU A 165 -0.51 6.18 -1.36
CA LEU A 165 -1.48 5.18 -1.82
C LEU A 165 -0.78 4.04 -2.56
N GLU A 166 0.21 4.33 -3.40
CA GLU A 166 1.03 3.30 -4.06
C GLU A 166 1.81 2.46 -3.05
N ALA A 167 2.42 3.11 -2.04
CA ALA A 167 3.15 2.40 -0.98
C ALA A 167 2.23 1.51 -0.14
N GLU A 168 1.01 1.96 0.16
CA GLU A 168 0.01 1.16 0.87
C GLU A 168 -0.47 -0.02 0.02
N HIS A 169 -0.76 0.23 -1.25
CA HIS A 169 -1.15 -0.81 -2.21
C HIS A 169 -0.08 -1.90 -2.35
N ALA A 170 1.19 -1.50 -2.55
CA ALA A 170 2.31 -2.43 -2.65
C ALA A 170 2.48 -3.27 -1.37
N ARG A 171 2.30 -2.65 -0.19
CA ARG A 171 2.36 -3.37 1.10
C ARG A 171 1.21 -4.37 1.25
N SER A 172 0.01 -3.99 0.84
CA SER A 172 -1.18 -4.86 0.85
C SER A 172 -0.99 -6.06 -0.08
N GLU A 173 -0.49 -5.83 -1.30
CA GLU A 173 -0.18 -6.90 -2.25
C GLU A 173 0.89 -7.86 -1.74
N ALA A 174 2.00 -7.34 -1.20
CA ALA A 174 3.06 -8.15 -0.63
C ALA A 174 2.55 -9.04 0.51
N LEU A 175 1.67 -8.51 1.38
CA LEU A 175 1.08 -9.28 2.45
C LEU A 175 0.17 -10.40 1.92
N LEU A 176 -0.62 -10.12 0.89
CA LEU A 176 -1.49 -11.12 0.28
C LEU A 176 -0.70 -12.28 -0.35
N TYR A 177 0.39 -11.98 -1.07
CA TYR A 177 1.25 -12.99 -1.68
C TYR A 177 2.10 -13.77 -0.66
N ASN A 178 2.31 -13.23 0.54
CA ASN A 178 2.92 -13.99 1.64
C ASN A 178 1.95 -15.00 2.29
N LEU A 179 0.64 -14.86 2.06
CA LEU A 179 -0.39 -15.73 2.64
C LEU A 179 -0.91 -16.77 1.65
N LEU A 180 -0.82 -16.50 0.34
CA LEU A 180 -1.40 -17.31 -0.70
C LEU A 180 -0.46 -17.37 -1.91
N PRO A 181 -0.41 -18.51 -2.63
CA PRO A 181 0.32 -18.59 -3.90
C PRO A 181 -0.17 -17.53 -4.89
N THR A 182 0.72 -17.01 -5.73
CA THR A 182 0.45 -15.87 -6.63
C THR A 182 -0.79 -16.08 -7.51
N GLU A 183 -0.92 -17.27 -8.10
CA GLU A 183 -2.07 -17.62 -8.96
C GLU A 183 -3.40 -17.67 -8.20
N ILE A 184 -3.37 -18.12 -6.95
CA ILE A 184 -4.54 -18.22 -6.08
C ILE A 184 -4.96 -16.82 -5.61
N ALA A 185 -3.99 -15.97 -5.26
CA ALA A 185 -4.22 -14.57 -4.93
C ALA A 185 -4.81 -13.78 -6.11
N ALA A 186 -4.34 -14.02 -7.34
CA ALA A 186 -4.89 -13.39 -8.55
C ALA A 186 -6.36 -13.79 -8.77
N ARG A 187 -6.68 -15.08 -8.67
CA ARG A 187 -8.07 -15.58 -8.79
C ARG A 187 -9.01 -14.97 -7.73
N LEU A 188 -8.53 -14.81 -6.49
CA LEU A 188 -9.32 -14.15 -5.43
C LEU A 188 -9.52 -12.66 -5.67
N LYS A 189 -8.55 -11.95 -6.27
CA LYS A 189 -8.73 -10.55 -6.65
C LYS A 189 -9.79 -10.40 -7.73
N ASP A 190 -9.76 -11.29 -8.73
CA ASP A 190 -10.70 -11.24 -9.85
C ASP A 190 -12.12 -11.66 -9.45
N ALA A 191 -12.24 -12.66 -8.58
CA ALA A 191 -13.53 -13.19 -8.10
C ALA A 191 -13.49 -13.53 -6.59
N PRO A 192 -13.65 -12.53 -5.69
CA PRO A 192 -13.51 -12.71 -4.24
C PRO A 192 -14.46 -13.73 -3.61
N ASP A 193 -15.66 -13.90 -4.19
CA ASP A 193 -16.69 -14.80 -3.68
C ASP A 193 -16.65 -16.20 -4.32
N GLN A 194 -15.75 -16.44 -5.29
CA GLN A 194 -15.67 -17.72 -5.97
C GLN A 194 -14.93 -18.75 -5.11
N THR A 195 -15.51 -19.95 -4.98
CA THR A 195 -14.81 -21.09 -4.37
C THR A 195 -13.63 -21.51 -5.23
N ILE A 196 -12.43 -21.47 -4.65
CA ILE A 196 -11.22 -21.99 -5.28
C ILE A 196 -11.01 -23.43 -4.82
N ALA A 197 -11.18 -24.36 -5.75
CA ALA A 197 -10.89 -25.78 -5.57
C ALA A 197 -10.44 -26.38 -6.89
N ASP A 198 -9.22 -26.92 -6.91
CA ASP A 198 -8.59 -27.52 -8.07
C ASP A 198 -8.27 -28.99 -7.78
N SER A 199 -8.58 -29.87 -8.73
CA SER A 199 -8.20 -31.29 -8.69
C SER A 199 -6.88 -31.47 -9.43
N LEU A 200 -5.90 -32.08 -8.78
CA LEU A 200 -4.54 -32.21 -9.29
C LEU A 200 -4.14 -33.69 -9.24
N ASP A 201 -3.93 -34.31 -10.41
CA ASP A 201 -3.75 -35.76 -10.50
C ASP A 201 -2.32 -36.24 -10.19
N HIS A 202 -1.34 -35.34 -10.32
CA HIS A 202 0.09 -35.66 -10.28
C HIS A 202 0.83 -34.76 -9.29
N THR A 203 0.61 -35.01 -7.99
CA THR A 203 1.24 -34.26 -6.90
C THR A 203 2.12 -35.18 -6.06
N ALA A 204 3.21 -34.63 -5.53
CA ALA A 204 4.03 -35.30 -4.50
C ALA A 204 3.96 -34.48 -3.21
N ILE A 205 3.74 -35.16 -2.09
CA ILE A 205 3.62 -34.56 -0.76
C ILE A 205 4.76 -35.07 0.12
N LEU A 206 5.39 -34.16 0.86
CA LEU A 206 6.35 -34.48 1.90
C LEU A 206 5.91 -33.90 3.24
N PHE A 207 6.01 -34.74 4.26
CA PHE A 207 5.94 -34.35 5.66
C PHE A 207 7.32 -34.57 6.29
N ALA A 208 7.79 -33.57 7.03
CA ALA A 208 8.97 -33.69 7.87
C ALA A 208 8.62 -33.28 9.30
N ASP A 209 8.99 -34.06 10.29
CA ASP A 209 8.65 -33.81 11.70
C ASP A 209 9.89 -33.96 12.59
N ILE A 210 10.01 -33.08 13.59
CA ILE A 210 11.20 -33.03 14.47
C ILE A 210 11.12 -34.16 15.50
N VAL A 211 12.17 -34.99 15.56
CA VAL A 211 12.28 -36.06 16.55
C VAL A 211 12.43 -35.46 17.94
N ASP A 212 11.72 -36.02 18.92
CA ASP A 212 11.76 -35.62 20.33
C ASP A 212 11.45 -34.13 20.58
N PHE A 213 10.64 -33.51 19.72
CA PHE A 213 10.23 -32.12 19.90
C PHE A 213 9.48 -31.86 21.20
N THR A 214 8.46 -32.65 21.53
CA THR A 214 7.64 -32.44 22.75
C THR A 214 8.45 -32.38 24.05
N PRO A 215 9.37 -33.33 24.34
CA PRO A 215 10.22 -33.22 25.53
C PRO A 215 11.26 -32.09 25.43
N ARG A 216 11.62 -31.65 24.21
CA ARG A 216 12.50 -30.50 23.99
C ARG A 216 11.79 -29.18 24.26
N SER A 217 10.61 -28.99 23.70
CA SER A 217 9.79 -27.77 23.84
C SER A 217 9.39 -27.51 25.30
N ALA A 218 9.18 -28.56 26.09
CA ALA A 218 8.89 -28.46 27.52
C ALA A 218 10.04 -27.83 28.35
N ARG A 219 11.26 -27.78 27.79
CA ARG A 219 12.47 -27.23 28.44
C ARG A 219 12.86 -25.85 27.91
N MET A 220 12.15 -25.32 26.92
CA MET A 220 12.42 -24.04 26.27
C MET A 220 11.44 -22.97 26.77
N THR A 221 11.90 -21.72 26.81
CA THR A 221 10.98 -20.58 26.91
C THR A 221 10.14 -20.46 25.63
N PRO A 222 8.98 -19.78 25.67
CA PRO A 222 8.21 -19.52 24.46
C PRO A 222 9.02 -18.83 23.36
N GLU A 223 9.88 -17.86 23.72
CA GLU A 223 10.73 -17.15 22.76
C GLU A 223 11.80 -18.07 22.14
N GLU A 224 12.45 -18.90 22.96
CA GLU A 224 13.44 -19.89 22.48
C GLU A 224 12.81 -20.90 21.54
N LEU A 225 11.62 -21.41 21.89
CA LEU A 225 10.88 -22.37 21.08
C LEU A 225 10.52 -21.81 19.70
N VAL A 226 9.97 -20.60 19.67
CA VAL A 226 9.60 -19.94 18.40
C VAL A 226 10.84 -19.63 17.57
N SER A 227 11.92 -19.16 18.20
CA SER A 227 13.20 -18.90 17.51
C SER A 227 13.79 -20.18 16.90
N PHE A 228 13.77 -21.27 17.65
CA PHE A 228 14.23 -22.60 17.20
C PHE A 228 13.45 -23.09 15.98
N LEU A 229 12.11 -23.08 16.06
CA LEU A 229 11.24 -23.45 14.95
C LEU A 229 11.46 -22.54 13.74
N ASN A 230 11.56 -21.23 13.96
CA ASN A 230 11.75 -20.26 12.87
C ASN A 230 13.07 -20.51 12.13
N ARG A 231 14.14 -20.85 12.84
CA ARG A 231 15.44 -21.15 12.24
C ARG A 231 15.40 -22.38 11.34
N ILE A 232 14.77 -23.46 11.80
CA ILE A 232 14.62 -24.70 11.02
C ILE A 232 13.70 -24.46 9.82
N PHE A 233 12.51 -23.91 10.05
CA PHE A 233 11.51 -23.75 9.00
C PHE A 233 11.89 -22.70 7.96
N SER A 234 12.64 -21.64 8.32
CA SER A 234 13.18 -20.70 7.32
C SER A 234 14.18 -21.40 6.39
N THR A 235 15.02 -22.29 6.94
CA THR A 235 15.94 -23.11 6.12
C THR A 235 15.16 -24.02 5.18
N PHE A 236 14.04 -24.60 5.63
CA PHE A 236 13.18 -25.41 4.78
C PHE A 236 12.43 -24.59 3.73
N ASP A 237 12.01 -23.37 4.04
CA ASP A 237 11.37 -22.45 3.10
C ASP A 237 12.33 -22.07 1.95
N GLU A 238 13.61 -21.85 2.27
CA GLU A 238 14.67 -21.64 1.26
C GLU A 238 14.86 -22.87 0.37
N LEU A 239 14.86 -24.07 0.95
CA LEU A 239 14.95 -25.32 0.19
C LEU A 239 13.72 -25.56 -0.68
N ALA A 240 12.52 -25.28 -0.18
CA ALA A 240 11.28 -25.36 -0.96
C ALA A 240 11.37 -24.44 -2.18
N THR A 241 11.81 -23.20 -1.99
CA THR A 241 12.04 -22.23 -3.08
C THR A 241 13.07 -22.74 -4.08
N LYS A 242 14.22 -23.24 -3.60
CA LYS A 242 15.31 -23.81 -4.43
C LYS A 242 14.82 -24.93 -5.35
N HIS A 243 13.95 -25.80 -4.84
CA HIS A 243 13.45 -26.96 -5.58
C HIS A 243 12.14 -26.69 -6.34
N GLY A 244 11.60 -25.47 -6.25
CA GLY A 244 10.34 -25.07 -6.87
C GLY A 244 9.16 -25.84 -6.30
N LEU A 245 9.09 -25.89 -4.97
CA LEU A 245 8.08 -26.59 -4.18
C LEU A 245 7.22 -25.58 -3.43
N GLU A 246 5.95 -25.91 -3.23
CA GLU A 246 5.00 -25.06 -2.52
C GLU A 246 4.93 -25.48 -1.05
N LYS A 247 5.24 -24.56 -0.14
CA LYS A 247 5.01 -24.74 1.29
C LYS A 247 3.51 -24.68 1.54
N ILE A 248 2.93 -25.74 2.10
CA ILE A 248 1.51 -25.76 2.43
C ILE A 248 1.28 -25.13 3.80
N LYS A 249 1.91 -25.70 4.83
CA LYS A 249 1.75 -25.24 6.22
C LYS A 249 2.74 -25.92 7.15
N THR A 250 2.84 -25.37 8.35
CA THR A 250 3.41 -26.04 9.52
C THR A 250 2.27 -26.57 10.40
N ILE A 251 2.49 -27.71 11.05
CA ILE A 251 1.53 -28.35 11.95
C ILE A 251 2.27 -28.70 13.24
N GLY A 252 2.35 -27.74 14.15
CA GLY A 252 3.23 -27.86 15.30
C GLY A 252 4.70 -27.87 14.85
N ASP A 253 5.37 -28.99 15.08
CA ASP A 253 6.74 -29.33 14.70
C ASP A 253 6.88 -30.00 13.33
N ALA A 254 5.76 -30.32 12.67
CA ALA A 254 5.76 -30.84 11.33
C ALA A 254 5.76 -29.74 10.26
N TYR A 255 6.47 -29.98 9.17
CA TYR A 255 6.57 -29.17 7.97
C TYR A 255 5.96 -29.93 6.79
N MET A 256 5.02 -29.31 6.08
CA MET A 256 4.34 -29.89 4.92
C MET A 256 4.64 -29.09 3.65
N VAL A 257 5.10 -29.80 2.62
CA VAL A 257 5.44 -29.22 1.31
C VAL A 257 4.91 -30.12 0.19
N ALA A 258 4.62 -29.52 -0.97
CA ALA A 258 4.11 -30.21 -2.13
C ALA A 258 4.81 -29.80 -3.44
N ALA A 259 4.86 -30.74 -4.38
CA ALA A 259 5.22 -30.49 -5.78
C ALA A 259 4.04 -30.76 -6.70
N GLY A 260 3.93 -30.00 -7.79
CA GLY A 260 2.87 -30.15 -8.79
C GLY A 260 1.60 -29.35 -8.44
N LEU A 261 1.73 -28.34 -7.59
CA LEU A 261 0.69 -27.36 -7.27
C LEU A 261 1.31 -26.01 -6.90
N PRO A 262 0.57 -24.89 -7.02
CA PRO A 262 -0.74 -24.78 -7.66
C PRO A 262 -0.67 -25.07 -9.17
N GLN A 263 0.52 -25.00 -9.76
CA GLN A 263 0.78 -25.39 -11.14
C GLN A 263 1.46 -26.76 -11.22
N PRO A 264 1.14 -27.58 -12.24
CA PRO A 264 1.87 -28.81 -12.52
C PRO A 264 3.36 -28.54 -12.77
N VAL A 265 4.21 -29.47 -12.35
CA VAL A 265 5.66 -29.43 -12.58
C VAL A 265 6.15 -30.76 -13.12
N ASP A 266 7.27 -30.74 -13.84
CA ASP A 266 7.94 -31.96 -14.26
C ASP A 266 8.56 -32.70 -13.07
N ARG A 267 8.38 -34.02 -13.06
CA ARG A 267 8.94 -34.96 -12.07
C ARG A 267 8.72 -34.49 -10.61
N PRO A 268 7.47 -34.28 -10.16
CA PRO A 268 7.18 -33.73 -8.84
C PRO A 268 7.81 -34.56 -7.71
N VAL A 269 7.79 -35.90 -7.84
CA VAL A 269 8.36 -36.81 -6.85
C VAL A 269 9.88 -36.64 -6.70
N HIS A 270 10.60 -36.37 -7.80
CA HIS A 270 12.05 -36.17 -7.76
C HIS A 270 12.42 -34.87 -7.03
N ARG A 271 11.70 -33.77 -7.31
CA ARG A 271 11.94 -32.48 -6.65
C ARG A 271 11.77 -32.59 -5.13
N VAL A 272 10.73 -33.31 -4.70
CA VAL A 272 10.48 -33.56 -3.28
C VAL A 272 11.56 -34.46 -2.67
N ALA A 273 12.01 -35.50 -3.39
CA ALA A 273 13.11 -36.36 -2.93
C ALA A 273 14.42 -35.59 -2.77
N GLU A 274 14.75 -34.69 -3.72
CA GLU A 274 15.93 -33.83 -3.62
C GLU A 274 15.86 -32.87 -2.43
N MET A 275 14.70 -32.24 -2.19
CA MET A 275 14.49 -31.44 -0.98
C MET A 275 14.68 -32.29 0.29
N ALA A 276 14.16 -33.51 0.33
CA ALA A 276 14.28 -34.38 1.50
C ALA A 276 15.75 -34.66 1.88
N PHE A 277 16.61 -34.92 0.90
CA PHE A 277 18.04 -35.10 1.14
C PHE A 277 18.70 -33.80 1.61
N ASP A 278 18.37 -32.67 1.00
CA ASP A 278 18.91 -31.36 1.39
C ASP A 278 18.45 -30.95 2.81
N MET A 279 17.22 -31.30 3.22
CA MET A 279 16.74 -31.08 4.59
C MET A 279 17.58 -31.85 5.61
N LEU A 280 17.88 -33.12 5.34
CA LEU A 280 18.75 -33.93 6.20
C LEU A 280 20.17 -33.36 6.27
N ALA A 281 20.72 -32.88 5.15
CA ALA A 281 22.04 -32.26 5.12
C ALA A 281 22.07 -30.93 5.90
N ALA A 282 21.06 -30.07 5.70
CA ALA A 282 20.94 -28.79 6.38
C ALA A 282 20.82 -28.95 7.90
N LEU A 283 20.02 -29.93 8.36
CA LEU A 283 19.90 -30.20 9.79
C LEU A 283 21.16 -30.79 10.41
N ARG A 284 21.95 -31.57 9.67
CA ARG A 284 23.28 -32.01 10.16
C ARG A 284 24.19 -30.80 10.39
N ALA A 285 24.27 -29.89 9.42
CA ALA A 285 25.05 -28.67 9.57
C ALA A 285 24.56 -27.79 10.73
N LEU A 286 23.24 -27.67 10.90
CA LEU A 286 22.67 -26.94 12.03
C LEU A 286 22.97 -27.61 13.37
N SER A 287 22.91 -28.95 13.42
CA SER A 287 23.23 -29.73 14.63
C SER A 287 24.68 -29.51 15.07
N ASP A 288 25.60 -29.50 14.10
CA ASP A 288 27.03 -29.23 14.34
C ASP A 288 27.26 -27.79 14.83
N GLU A 289 26.47 -26.82 14.36
CA GLU A 289 26.59 -25.42 14.76
C GLU A 289 26.13 -25.17 16.20
N ILE A 290 25.08 -25.86 16.64
CA ILE A 290 24.50 -25.67 17.99
C ILE A 290 24.97 -26.70 19.02
N ASP A 291 25.83 -27.64 18.62
CA ASP A 291 26.32 -28.77 19.44
C ASP A 291 25.16 -29.59 20.05
N GLU A 292 24.09 -29.78 19.28
CA GLU A 292 22.91 -30.55 19.70
C GLU A 292 22.32 -31.29 18.50
N ALA A 293 22.10 -32.60 18.65
CA ALA A 293 21.52 -33.42 17.58
C ALA A 293 20.07 -32.99 17.27
N ILE A 294 19.82 -32.58 16.04
CA ILE A 294 18.48 -32.35 15.49
C ILE A 294 18.23 -33.39 14.41
N GLU A 295 17.27 -34.26 14.65
CA GLU A 295 16.83 -35.25 13.67
C GLU A 295 15.38 -35.00 13.27
N ILE A 296 15.06 -35.36 12.02
CA ILE A 296 13.70 -35.37 11.51
C ILE A 296 13.34 -36.74 10.97
N ARG A 297 12.05 -37.08 11.03
CA ARG A 297 11.46 -38.14 10.23
C ARG A 297 10.89 -37.51 8.97
N ILE A 298 11.08 -38.14 7.82
CA ILE A 298 10.52 -37.66 6.55
C ILE A 298 9.64 -38.75 5.95
N GLY A 299 8.44 -38.38 5.54
CA GLY A 299 7.50 -39.23 4.80
C GLY A 299 7.14 -38.63 3.46
N LEU A 300 7.16 -39.44 2.41
CA LEU A 300 6.90 -39.01 1.04
C LEU A 300 5.94 -39.97 0.33
N HIS A 301 4.91 -39.40 -0.29
CA HIS A 301 4.00 -40.13 -1.17
C HIS A 301 3.55 -39.24 -2.34
N ALA A 302 3.07 -39.87 -3.41
CA ALA A 302 2.64 -39.19 -4.62
C ALA A 302 1.30 -39.78 -5.10
N GLY A 303 0.44 -38.91 -5.61
CA GLY A 303 -0.90 -39.26 -6.06
C GLY A 303 -1.80 -38.02 -6.22
N PRO A 304 -3.10 -38.23 -6.47
CA PRO A 304 -4.04 -37.14 -6.70
C PRO A 304 -4.41 -36.40 -5.40
N VAL A 305 -4.59 -35.09 -5.51
CA VAL A 305 -5.03 -34.22 -4.42
C VAL A 305 -6.09 -33.22 -4.88
N VAL A 306 -6.83 -32.68 -3.92
CA VAL A 306 -7.65 -31.48 -4.12
C VAL A 306 -6.95 -30.35 -3.36
N ALA A 307 -6.69 -29.23 -4.03
CA ALA A 307 -6.13 -28.04 -3.40
C ALA A 307 -7.13 -26.87 -3.51
N GLY A 308 -7.11 -25.95 -2.56
CA GLY A 308 -8.10 -24.88 -2.55
C GLY A 308 -7.96 -23.94 -1.37
N VAL A 309 -8.82 -22.92 -1.34
CA VAL A 309 -8.84 -21.90 -0.27
C VAL A 309 -10.07 -22.10 0.61
N ILE A 310 -9.86 -22.15 1.92
CA ILE A 310 -10.94 -22.23 2.92
C ILE A 310 -10.90 -21.01 3.85
N GLY A 311 -12.10 -20.57 4.25
CA GLY A 311 -12.31 -19.54 5.27
C GLY A 311 -12.87 -18.24 4.69
N HIS A 312 -13.45 -17.40 5.55
CA HIS A 312 -13.92 -16.06 5.17
C HIS A 312 -13.11 -14.93 5.82
N GLN A 313 -12.39 -15.21 6.92
CA GLN A 313 -11.61 -14.21 7.67
C GLN A 313 -10.13 -14.58 7.81
N LYS A 314 -9.81 -15.87 7.86
CA LYS A 314 -8.45 -16.41 7.85
C LYS A 314 -8.36 -17.33 6.65
N LEU A 315 -8.25 -16.73 5.47
CA LEU A 315 -8.07 -17.48 4.23
C LEU A 315 -6.73 -18.21 4.31
N PHE A 316 -6.73 -19.51 4.07
CA PHE A 316 -5.51 -20.29 3.90
C PHE A 316 -5.70 -21.24 2.72
N TYR A 317 -4.64 -21.36 1.91
CA TYR A 317 -4.56 -22.34 0.85
C TYR A 317 -4.08 -23.67 1.43
N ASP A 318 -4.75 -24.76 1.09
CA ASP A 318 -4.48 -26.07 1.68
C ASP A 318 -4.80 -27.19 0.70
N VAL A 319 -4.36 -28.40 1.06
CA VAL A 319 -4.41 -29.60 0.22
C VAL A 319 -5.05 -30.74 0.99
N TRP A 320 -5.98 -31.44 0.35
CA TRP A 320 -6.71 -32.57 0.89
C TRP A 320 -6.65 -33.78 -0.04
N GLY A 321 -6.85 -34.96 0.52
CA GLY A 321 -6.89 -36.22 -0.22
C GLY A 321 -6.19 -37.35 0.53
N ASP A 322 -6.40 -38.57 0.05
CA ASP A 322 -5.75 -39.75 0.62
C ASP A 322 -4.23 -39.71 0.45
N THR A 323 -3.74 -39.03 -0.58
CA THR A 323 -2.31 -38.82 -0.79
C THR A 323 -1.66 -38.04 0.35
N VAL A 324 -2.32 -36.99 0.85
CA VAL A 324 -1.84 -36.20 2.01
C VAL A 324 -1.81 -37.06 3.27
N ASN A 325 -2.87 -37.82 3.52
CA ASN A 325 -2.96 -38.71 4.68
C ASN A 325 -1.86 -39.77 4.64
N THR A 326 -1.64 -40.40 3.48
CA THR A 326 -0.64 -41.45 3.30
C THR A 326 0.79 -40.90 3.48
N ALA A 327 1.11 -39.72 2.94
CA ALA A 327 2.39 -39.05 3.16
C ALA A 327 2.62 -38.76 4.66
N SER A 328 1.61 -38.23 5.36
CA SER A 328 1.67 -38.02 6.81
C SER A 328 1.90 -39.33 7.58
N ARG A 329 1.32 -40.45 7.13
CA ARG A 329 1.55 -41.76 7.76
C ARG A 329 2.95 -42.31 7.50
N MET A 330 3.56 -41.99 6.35
CA MET A 330 4.97 -42.31 6.08
C MET A 330 5.90 -41.55 7.02
N GLU A 331 5.59 -40.29 7.36
CA GLU A 331 6.38 -39.55 8.35
C GLU A 331 6.17 -40.15 9.74
N SER A 332 4.90 -40.32 10.16
CA SER A 332 4.59 -40.68 11.55
C SER A 332 5.10 -42.08 11.93
N HIS A 333 5.22 -42.98 10.94
CA HIS A 333 5.82 -44.30 11.13
C HIS A 333 7.30 -44.32 10.75
N GLY A 334 7.89 -43.19 10.35
CA GLY A 334 9.28 -43.06 9.92
C GLY A 334 10.28 -43.31 11.04
N ALA A 335 11.56 -43.32 10.66
CA ALA A 335 12.69 -43.40 11.58
C ALA A 335 13.51 -42.11 11.52
N ALA A 336 14.14 -41.75 12.64
CA ALA A 336 15.00 -40.57 12.73
C ALA A 336 16.09 -40.59 11.65
N GLY A 337 16.24 -39.47 10.93
CA GLY A 337 17.26 -39.32 9.90
C GLY A 337 17.03 -40.16 8.62
N ARG A 338 15.82 -40.71 8.44
CA ARG A 338 15.45 -41.54 7.29
C ARG A 338 14.28 -40.94 6.52
N ILE A 339 14.26 -41.21 5.21
CA ILE A 339 13.17 -40.82 4.30
C ILE A 339 12.37 -42.07 3.97
N GLN A 340 11.12 -42.10 4.41
CA GLN A 340 10.20 -43.21 4.14
C GLN A 340 9.33 -42.91 2.93
N VAL A 341 9.24 -43.89 2.03
CA VAL A 341 8.43 -43.81 0.82
C VAL A 341 7.48 -44.99 0.66
N THR A 342 6.41 -44.72 -0.07
CA THR A 342 5.45 -45.73 -0.57
C THR A 342 5.89 -46.36 -1.89
N ALA A 343 5.18 -47.39 -2.36
CA ALA A 343 5.43 -48.03 -3.65
C ALA A 343 5.30 -47.05 -4.82
N ALA A 344 4.27 -46.19 -4.81
CA ALA A 344 4.03 -45.21 -5.87
C ALA A 344 5.19 -44.20 -6.01
N ALA A 345 5.71 -43.72 -4.88
CA ALA A 345 6.86 -42.83 -4.88
C ALA A 345 8.13 -43.56 -5.34
N ARG A 346 8.33 -44.82 -4.92
CA ARG A 346 9.46 -45.65 -5.38
C ARG A 346 9.44 -45.86 -6.89
N GLU A 347 8.29 -46.22 -7.45
CA GLU A 347 8.13 -46.44 -8.89
C GLU A 347 8.49 -45.18 -9.70
N ALA A 348 8.12 -44.01 -9.18
CA ALA A 348 8.45 -42.72 -9.79
C ALA A 348 9.92 -42.29 -9.63
N LEU A 349 10.73 -42.97 -8.81
CA LEU A 349 12.11 -42.62 -8.49
C LEU A 349 13.12 -43.74 -8.83
N GLN A 350 12.64 -44.90 -9.29
CA GLN A 350 13.46 -46.11 -9.46
C GLN A 350 14.60 -45.97 -10.48
N ASP A 351 14.57 -44.94 -11.32
CA ASP A 351 15.58 -44.65 -12.34
C ASP A 351 16.79 -43.85 -11.83
N ALA A 352 16.70 -43.25 -10.64
CA ALA A 352 17.71 -42.30 -10.14
C ALA A 352 18.11 -42.50 -8.67
N TYR A 353 17.45 -43.41 -7.95
CA TYR A 353 17.66 -43.58 -6.51
C TYR A 353 17.66 -45.04 -6.07
N ASP A 354 18.44 -45.32 -5.03
CA ASP A 354 18.48 -46.62 -4.37
C ASP A 354 17.49 -46.69 -3.20
N PHE A 355 16.94 -47.88 -2.97
CA PHE A 355 15.92 -48.13 -1.95
C PHE A 355 16.27 -49.34 -1.09
N GLU A 356 16.04 -49.22 0.22
CA GLU A 356 16.12 -50.33 1.16
C GLU A 356 14.70 -50.78 1.54
N PRO A 357 14.35 -52.07 1.44
CA PRO A 357 13.08 -52.57 1.92
C PRO A 357 12.91 -52.33 3.42
N ARG A 358 11.82 -51.67 3.81
CA ARG A 358 11.42 -51.56 5.22
C ARG A 358 10.46 -52.68 5.61
N GLY A 359 9.59 -53.07 4.68
CA GLY A 359 8.54 -54.06 4.85
C GLY A 359 7.16 -53.44 5.12
N ALA A 360 6.17 -54.30 5.37
CA ALA A 360 4.80 -53.90 5.64
C ALA A 360 4.65 -53.17 6.98
N VAL A 361 4.02 -51.99 6.94
CA VAL A 361 3.62 -51.20 8.10
C VAL A 361 2.09 -51.19 8.17
N GLU A 362 1.54 -51.42 9.36
CA GLU A 362 0.09 -51.36 9.59
C GLU A 362 -0.34 -49.90 9.75
N ILE A 363 -1.11 -49.38 8.79
CA ILE A 363 -1.53 -47.99 8.77
C ILE A 363 -3.03 -47.89 9.03
N LYS A 364 -3.40 -47.12 10.06
CA LYS A 364 -4.81 -46.88 10.40
C LYS A 364 -5.57 -46.28 9.20
N GLY A 365 -6.59 -46.99 8.73
CA GLY A 365 -7.47 -46.59 7.63
C GLY A 365 -7.05 -47.11 6.25
N ILE A 366 -5.84 -47.63 6.10
CA ILE A 366 -5.32 -48.20 4.83
C ILE A 366 -5.12 -49.72 4.96
N GLY A 367 -4.64 -50.18 6.13
CA GLY A 367 -4.22 -51.56 6.37
C GLY A 367 -2.70 -51.72 6.22
N ARG A 368 -2.25 -52.93 5.85
CA ARG A 368 -0.83 -53.21 5.61
C ARG A 368 -0.36 -52.57 4.31
N LEU A 369 0.62 -51.68 4.43
CA LEU A 369 1.26 -51.04 3.28
C LEU A 369 2.75 -51.40 3.25
N GLU A 370 3.23 -51.91 2.12
CA GLU A 370 4.66 -52.11 1.88
C GLU A 370 5.38 -50.76 1.74
N THR A 371 6.55 -50.64 2.37
CA THR A 371 7.28 -49.37 2.45
C THR A 371 8.78 -49.57 2.27
N TRP A 372 9.46 -48.48 1.90
CA TRP A 372 10.90 -48.45 1.63
C TRP A 372 11.56 -47.24 2.27
N TRP A 373 12.85 -47.37 2.56
CA TRP A 373 13.71 -46.24 2.83
C TRP A 373 14.34 -45.78 1.52
N LEU A 374 14.23 -44.49 1.23
CA LEU A 374 15.00 -43.85 0.18
C LEU A 374 16.42 -43.62 0.70
N ALA A 375 17.41 -44.32 0.12
CA ALA A 375 18.75 -44.46 0.71
C ALA A 375 19.75 -43.43 0.17
N GLN A 376 19.98 -43.43 -1.15
CA GLN A 376 20.96 -42.57 -1.80
C GLN A 376 20.59 -42.29 -3.26
N ARG A 377 21.23 -41.27 -3.83
CA ARG A 377 21.23 -40.99 -5.26
C ARG A 377 22.11 -42.04 -5.95
N THR A 378 21.64 -42.61 -7.05
CA THR A 378 22.45 -43.46 -7.93
C THR A 378 23.41 -42.60 -8.75
#